data_AF-A0A1A8R8R0-F1
#
_entry.id   AF-A0A1A8R8R0-F1
#
_cell.length_a   1.000
_cell.length_b   1.000
_cell.length_c   1.000
_cell.angle_alpha   90.00
_cell.angle_beta   90.00
_cell.angle_gamma   90.00
#
_symmetry.space_group_name_H-M   'P 1'
#
loop_
_entity.id
_entity.type
_entity.pdbx_description
1 polymer ?
#
loop_
_entity_poly.entity_id
_entity_poly.type
_entity_poly.pdbx_seq_one_letter_code
_entity_poly.pdbx_strand_id
1 'polypeptide(L)'
;RFRVENGSLDETSEYTPGTWRRTDVHLENPEYHTRWYFKYFLGKVHQNYVGTDAEKSPFFLSVVLSDQNNQRVPQYRAILWRRTGTLKISLPYSPTKTLSVKSILSAMNMDRFEKGPREILNPDIQKDLLVLEEQEGSVNFKFGVLFAKDGQLTDDEMFSNETGSESFDKFLKLLGDTITLQGWAGYRG
;
A
#
# COMPACT_ATOMS: atom_id res chain seq x y z
N ARG A 1 20.50 0.45 -17.86
CA ARG A 1 21.46 -0.03 -16.85
C ARG A 1 20.70 -0.39 -15.58
N PHE A 2 20.38 -1.67 -15.41
CA PHE A 2 19.82 -2.18 -14.16
C PHE A 2 20.95 -2.33 -13.14
N ARG A 3 20.68 -1.93 -11.90
CA ARG A 3 21.62 -2.07 -10.79
C ARG A 3 21.50 -3.49 -10.26
N VAL A 4 22.52 -4.31 -10.51
CA VAL A 4 22.68 -5.62 -9.88
C VAL A 4 23.29 -5.36 -8.50
N GLU A 5 22.50 -5.49 -7.44
CA GLU A 5 23.04 -5.49 -6.09
C GLU A 5 23.45 -6.92 -5.73
N ASN A 6 24.76 -7.12 -5.57
CA ASN A 6 25.28 -8.34 -4.98
C ASN A 6 24.87 -8.35 -3.50
N GLY A 7 24.03 -9.31 -3.11
CA GLY A 7 23.68 -9.53 -1.72
C GLY A 7 24.95 -9.72 -0.89
N SER A 8 25.19 -8.80 0.04
CA SER A 8 26.26 -8.92 1.03
C SER A 8 25.96 -10.12 1.91
N LEU A 9 26.78 -11.15 1.78
CA LEU A 9 26.95 -12.18 2.82
C LEU A 9 27.64 -11.51 4.00
N ASP A 10 26.96 -11.42 5.13
CA ASP A 10 27.64 -11.39 6.43
C ASP A 10 26.86 -12.23 7.46
N GLU A 11 27.57 -13.26 7.90
CA GLU A 11 27.65 -13.88 9.23
C GLU A 11 26.38 -14.44 9.92
N THR A 12 26.33 -15.77 9.90
CA THR A 12 26.03 -16.70 11.01
C THR A 12 25.02 -16.24 12.08
N SER A 13 23.80 -16.75 11.97
CA SER A 13 23.05 -17.19 13.16
C SER A 13 22.49 -18.59 12.92
N GLU A 14 22.77 -19.51 13.86
CA GLU A 14 22.25 -20.87 13.85
C GLU A 14 20.72 -20.85 13.91
N TYR A 15 20.06 -21.08 12.77
CA TYR A 15 18.64 -21.39 12.75
C TYR A 15 18.45 -22.84 12.31
N THR A 16 17.99 -23.67 13.24
CA THR A 16 17.62 -25.06 12.98
C THR A 16 16.45 -25.10 11.98
N PRO A 17 16.56 -25.82 10.85
CA PRO A 17 15.50 -25.86 9.84
C PRO A 17 14.45 -26.91 10.25
N GLY A 18 13.35 -26.48 10.87
CA GLY A 18 12.33 -27.44 11.33
C GLY A 18 10.88 -26.95 11.43
N THR A 19 10.62 -25.65 11.38
CA THR A 19 9.23 -25.16 11.45
C THR A 19 9.09 -23.88 10.66
N TRP A 20 8.66 -24.02 9.40
CA TRP A 20 8.03 -22.92 8.68
C TRP A 20 6.72 -22.60 9.41
N ARG A 21 6.77 -21.80 10.48
CA ARG A 21 5.57 -21.08 10.90
C ARG A 21 5.21 -20.21 9.71
N ARG A 22 3.96 -20.30 9.22
CA ARG A 22 3.42 -19.29 8.31
C ARG A 22 3.56 -17.95 9.04
N THR A 23 4.62 -17.22 8.74
CA THR A 23 4.63 -15.79 8.95
C THR A 23 3.52 -15.28 8.05
N ASP A 24 2.57 -14.53 8.61
CA ASP A 24 1.61 -13.79 7.80
C ASP A 24 2.43 -13.06 6.72
N VAL A 25 2.11 -13.32 5.45
CA VAL A 25 2.86 -12.77 4.31
C VAL A 25 2.92 -11.25 4.49
N HIS A 26 4.11 -10.75 4.84
CA HIS A 26 4.32 -9.34 5.15
C HIS A 26 4.93 -8.68 3.92
N LEU A 27 4.14 -7.84 3.24
CA LEU A 27 4.68 -6.99 2.19
C LEU A 27 5.59 -5.96 2.88
N GLU A 28 6.88 -5.93 2.56
CA GLU A 28 7.90 -5.11 3.24
C GLU A 28 7.64 -3.59 3.16
N ASN A 29 6.81 -3.14 2.20
CA ASN A 29 6.40 -1.74 2.07
C ASN A 29 4.87 -1.59 2.02
N PRO A 30 4.15 -1.89 3.11
CA PRO A 30 2.71 -2.02 3.09
C PRO A 30 2.02 -0.66 3.07
N GLU A 31 2.64 0.46 3.45
CA GLU A 31 1.89 1.71 3.66
C GLU A 31 1.42 2.40 2.37
N TYR A 32 2.20 2.30 1.29
CA TYR A 32 1.82 2.81 -0.04
C TYR A 32 0.82 1.89 -0.76
N HIS A 33 0.87 0.59 -0.50
CA HIS A 33 0.06 -0.41 -1.21
C HIS A 33 -1.12 -0.95 -0.37
N THR A 34 -1.18 -0.64 0.93
CA THR A 34 -2.34 -0.93 1.76
C THR A 34 -3.42 0.09 1.44
N ARG A 35 -4.54 -0.42 0.92
CA ARG A 35 -5.83 0.25 0.87
C ARG A 35 -6.34 0.45 2.32
N TRP A 36 -5.91 1.52 2.96
CA TRP A 36 -6.19 1.85 4.36
C TRP A 36 -7.69 2.07 4.58
N TYR A 37 -8.37 2.77 3.68
CA TYR A 37 -9.80 3.01 3.76
C TYR A 37 -10.55 1.68 3.68
N PHE A 38 -10.25 0.85 2.69
CA PHE A 38 -10.79 -0.51 2.57
C PHE A 38 -10.53 -1.36 3.82
N LYS A 39 -9.29 -1.36 4.34
CA LYS A 39 -8.89 -2.24 5.44
C LYS A 39 -9.42 -1.80 6.81
N TYR A 40 -9.43 -0.50 7.08
CA TYR A 40 -9.65 0.02 8.44
C TYR A 40 -10.93 0.84 8.61
N PHE A 41 -11.52 1.36 7.53
CA PHE A 41 -12.67 2.27 7.59
C PHE A 41 -13.95 1.63 7.04
N LEU A 42 -13.85 0.86 5.95
CA LEU A 42 -15.00 0.22 5.34
C LEU A 42 -15.71 -0.72 6.33
N GLY A 43 -17.04 -0.56 6.44
CA GLY A 43 -17.86 -1.32 7.39
C GLY A 43 -17.72 -0.91 8.85
N LYS A 44 -16.91 0.11 9.18
CA LYS A 44 -16.78 0.66 10.54
C LYS A 44 -17.40 2.04 10.64
N VAL A 45 -17.87 2.38 11.84
CA VAL A 45 -18.30 3.76 12.17
C VAL A 45 -17.06 4.65 12.22
N HIS A 46 -17.05 5.70 11.40
CA HIS A 46 -15.95 6.66 11.29
C HIS A 46 -16.48 8.02 10.86
N GLN A 47 -15.73 9.09 11.12
CA GLN A 47 -16.08 10.46 10.75
C GLN A 47 -15.37 10.88 9.48
N ASN A 48 -16.08 11.59 8.61
CA ASN A 48 -15.55 12.17 7.38
C ASN A 48 -15.71 13.69 7.41
N TYR A 49 -14.69 14.41 6.97
CA TYR A 49 -14.67 15.86 6.91
C TYR A 49 -14.21 16.35 5.55
N VAL A 50 -14.73 17.50 5.13
CA VAL A 50 -14.25 18.25 3.96
C VAL A 50 -13.82 19.64 4.39
N GLY A 51 -12.73 20.13 3.82
CA GLY A 51 -12.27 21.49 4.01
C GLY A 51 -11.55 22.02 2.78
N THR A 52 -11.12 23.27 2.90
CA THR A 52 -10.32 23.95 1.87
C THR A 52 -9.06 24.48 2.55
N ASP A 53 -7.89 24.12 2.02
CA ASP A 53 -6.61 24.59 2.55
C ASP A 53 -6.34 26.08 2.20
N ALA A 54 -5.20 26.61 2.64
CA ALA A 54 -4.81 27.99 2.39
C ALA A 54 -4.58 28.33 0.90
N GLU A 55 -4.36 27.31 0.05
CA GLU A 55 -4.17 27.46 -1.40
C GLU A 55 -5.48 27.28 -2.16
N LYS A 56 -6.63 27.28 -1.47
CA LYS A 56 -7.96 27.04 -2.04
C LYS A 56 -8.12 25.64 -2.65
N SER A 57 -7.27 24.68 -2.29
CA SER A 57 -7.42 23.29 -2.71
C SER A 57 -8.31 22.54 -1.72
N PRO A 58 -9.28 21.73 -2.21
CA PRO A 58 -10.11 20.92 -1.33
C PRO A 58 -9.28 19.78 -0.73
N PHE A 59 -9.62 19.41 0.50
CA PHE A 59 -9.12 18.20 1.14
C PHE A 59 -10.27 17.43 1.81
N PHE A 60 -10.08 16.12 1.94
CA PHE A 60 -10.96 15.25 2.71
C PHE A 60 -10.17 14.63 3.84
N LEU A 61 -10.81 14.44 5.00
CA LEU A 61 -10.22 13.76 6.14
C LEU A 61 -11.19 12.69 6.64
N SER A 62 -10.73 11.45 6.76
CA SER A 62 -11.44 10.40 7.46
C SER A 62 -10.70 10.04 8.72
N VAL A 63 -11.44 9.89 9.82
CA VAL A 63 -10.90 9.50 11.12
C VAL A 63 -11.73 8.33 11.66
N VAL A 64 -11.04 7.24 12.01
CA VAL A 64 -11.66 6.07 12.66
C VAL A 64 -10.92 5.79 13.97
N LEU A 65 -11.67 5.50 15.02
CA LEU A 65 -11.11 4.92 16.24
C LEU A 65 -11.08 3.41 16.06
N SER A 66 -9.89 2.85 15.87
CA SER A 66 -9.69 1.40 15.73
C SER A 66 -9.38 0.76 17.07
N ASP A 67 -10.05 -0.34 17.36
CA ASP A 67 -9.93 -1.17 18.57
C ASP A 67 -8.88 -2.30 18.43
N GLN A 68 -8.36 -2.53 17.22
CA GLN A 68 -7.63 -3.75 16.89
C GLN A 68 -6.30 -3.48 16.18
N ASN A 69 -5.23 -3.48 16.97
CA ASN A 69 -3.94 -4.06 16.57
C ASN A 69 -3.65 -5.24 17.54
N ASN A 70 -2.69 -6.11 17.20
CA ASN A 70 -2.23 -7.24 18.03
C ASN A 70 -1.83 -6.89 19.49
N GLN A 71 -1.81 -5.60 19.84
CA GLN A 71 -1.43 -5.06 21.15
C GLN A 71 -2.62 -4.55 22.00
N ARG A 72 -3.88 -4.65 21.54
CA ARG A 72 -5.11 -4.23 22.27
C ARG A 72 -5.18 -2.75 22.74
N VAL A 73 -4.37 -1.86 22.18
CA VAL A 73 -4.45 -0.42 22.48
C VAL A 73 -5.27 0.28 21.39
N PRO A 74 -6.37 0.96 21.72
CA PRO A 74 -7.13 1.74 20.75
C PRO A 74 -6.26 2.86 20.13
N GLN A 75 -6.47 3.13 18.85
CA GLN A 75 -5.73 4.14 18.09
C GLN A 75 -6.65 4.87 17.13
N TYR A 76 -6.45 6.18 17.00
CA TYR A 76 -6.99 6.93 15.87
C TYR A 76 -6.20 6.55 14.63
N ARG A 77 -6.90 6.16 13.57
CA ARG A 77 -6.35 6.10 12.22
C ARG A 77 -6.99 7.23 11.44
N ALA A 78 -6.17 7.98 10.72
CA ALA A 78 -6.65 9.09 9.94
C ALA A 78 -6.01 9.09 8.54
N ILE A 79 -6.85 9.34 7.54
CA ILE A 79 -6.47 9.47 6.13
C ILE A 79 -6.84 10.88 5.69
N LEU A 80 -5.88 11.60 5.12
CA LEU A 80 -6.03 12.95 4.60
C LEU A 80 -5.77 12.95 3.10
N TRP A 81 -6.83 13.06 2.31
CA TRP A 81 -6.76 13.18 0.86
C TRP A 81 -6.57 14.62 0.45
N ARG A 82 -5.53 14.88 -0.34
CA ARG A 82 -5.19 16.20 -0.90
C ARG A 82 -4.86 16.07 -2.37
N ARG A 83 -4.93 17.19 -3.08
CA ARG A 83 -4.47 17.29 -4.48
C ARG A 83 -3.00 16.87 -4.66
N THR A 84 -2.17 17.07 -3.64
CA THR A 84 -0.74 16.69 -3.64
C THR A 84 -0.47 15.25 -3.22
N GLY A 85 -1.52 14.47 -2.95
CA GLY A 85 -1.45 13.08 -2.50
C GLY A 85 -1.95 12.89 -1.07
N THR A 86 -2.16 11.62 -0.72
CA THR A 86 -2.68 11.23 0.61
C THR A 86 -1.58 11.19 1.67
N LEU A 87 -1.97 11.58 2.87
CA LEU A 87 -1.25 11.27 4.11
C LEU A 87 -2.07 10.32 4.98
N LYS A 88 -1.40 9.36 5.60
CA LYS A 88 -1.99 8.36 6.49
C LYS A 88 -1.21 8.39 7.80
N ILE A 89 -1.89 8.48 8.94
CA ILE A 89 -1.24 8.42 10.26
C ILE A 89 -2.04 7.54 11.22
N SER A 90 -1.33 6.95 12.19
CA SER A 90 -1.94 6.36 13.37
C SER A 90 -1.49 7.16 14.60
N LEU A 91 -2.45 7.57 15.42
CA LEU A 91 -2.22 8.34 16.65
C LEU A 91 -2.75 7.54 17.86
N PRO A 92 -2.05 7.58 19.00
CA PRO A 92 -2.52 6.91 20.20
C PRO A 92 -3.85 7.51 20.67
N TYR A 93 -4.79 6.65 21.08
CA TYR A 93 -6.00 7.10 21.76
C TYR A 93 -5.78 7.14 23.27
N SER A 94 -6.20 8.23 23.90
CA SER A 94 -6.30 8.32 25.35
C SER A 94 -7.73 8.72 25.74
N PRO A 95 -8.41 7.96 26.63
CA PRO A 95 -9.74 8.33 27.13
C PRO A 95 -9.78 9.70 27.81
N THR A 96 -8.66 10.12 28.42
CA THR A 96 -8.55 11.41 29.14
C THR A 96 -8.15 12.57 28.25
N LYS A 97 -7.69 12.30 27.01
CA LYS A 97 -7.22 13.32 26.07
C LYS A 97 -7.62 12.94 24.65
N THR A 98 -8.92 13.09 24.36
CA THR A 98 -9.46 12.91 23.01
C THR A 98 -8.86 13.94 22.05
N LEU A 99 -8.47 13.50 20.85
CA LEU A 99 -7.91 14.41 19.85
C LEU A 99 -9.03 15.09 19.06
N SER A 100 -8.90 16.41 18.88
CA SER A 100 -9.79 17.16 18.00
C SER A 100 -9.39 17.00 16.54
N VAL A 101 -10.33 17.23 15.61
CA VAL A 101 -10.04 17.25 14.16
C VAL A 101 -8.89 18.18 13.83
N LYS A 102 -8.84 19.37 14.43
CA LYS A 102 -7.75 20.34 14.23
C LYS A 102 -6.40 19.79 14.71
N SER A 103 -6.38 19.07 15.83
CA SER A 103 -5.17 18.45 16.38
C SER A 103 -4.66 17.33 15.47
N ILE A 104 -5.56 16.53 14.89
CA ILE A 104 -5.21 15.47 13.93
C ILE A 104 -4.64 16.08 12.65
N LEU A 105 -5.29 17.12 12.11
CA LEU A 105 -4.80 17.83 10.93
C LEU A 105 -3.42 18.47 11.17
N SER A 106 -3.22 19.07 12.34
CA SER A 106 -1.92 19.61 12.74
C SER A 106 -0.83 18.53 12.76
N ALA A 107 -1.13 17.34 13.30
CA ALA A 107 -0.22 16.20 13.26
C ALA A 107 0.11 15.70 11.84
N MET A 108 -0.71 16.03 10.84
CA MET A 108 -0.49 15.77 9.42
C MET A 108 0.17 16.95 8.68
N ASN A 109 0.69 17.94 9.41
CA ASN A 109 1.24 19.19 8.89
C ASN A 109 0.21 20.03 8.11
N MET A 110 -1.05 20.05 8.56
CA MET A 110 -2.12 20.87 8.00
C MET A 110 -2.69 21.83 9.06
N ASP A 111 -2.02 22.97 9.24
CA ASP A 111 -2.40 23.98 10.23
C ASP A 111 -3.17 25.19 9.65
N ARG A 112 -3.17 25.35 8.32
CA ARG A 112 -3.77 26.51 7.64
C ARG A 112 -4.87 26.09 6.66
N PHE A 113 -6.08 26.53 6.93
CA PHE A 113 -7.27 26.30 6.10
C PHE A 113 -8.21 27.52 6.21
N GLU A 114 -8.98 27.81 5.15
CA GLU A 114 -9.82 29.02 5.12
C GLU A 114 -10.91 29.01 6.19
N LYS A 115 -11.60 27.87 6.31
CA LYS A 115 -12.67 27.63 7.27
C LYS A 115 -12.45 26.27 7.91
N GLY A 116 -12.94 26.12 9.14
CA GLY A 116 -12.89 24.86 9.86
C GLY A 116 -13.45 23.70 9.01
N PRO A 117 -12.84 22.50 9.07
CA PRO A 117 -13.36 21.33 8.37
C PRO A 117 -14.82 21.07 8.76
N ARG A 118 -15.66 20.79 7.76
CA ARG A 118 -17.09 20.48 7.95
C ARG A 118 -17.29 18.98 7.91
N GLU A 119 -18.04 18.46 8.84
CA GLU A 119 -18.39 17.04 8.89
C GLU A 119 -19.35 16.69 7.75
N ILE A 120 -19.11 15.53 7.12
CA ILE A 120 -19.94 14.96 6.06
C ILE A 120 -20.76 13.83 6.67
N LEU A 121 -22.07 14.04 6.72
CA LEU A 121 -23.03 13.07 7.29
C LEU A 121 -23.68 12.18 6.21
N ASN A 122 -23.47 12.49 4.93
CA ASN A 122 -24.02 11.69 3.85
C ASN A 122 -23.28 10.34 3.74
N PRO A 123 -23.95 9.18 3.90
CA PRO A 123 -23.32 7.87 3.84
C PRO A 123 -22.73 7.53 2.46
N ASP A 124 -23.21 8.14 1.37
CA ASP A 124 -22.69 7.86 0.03
C ASP A 124 -21.22 8.26 -0.15
N ILE A 125 -20.70 9.15 0.70
CA ILE A 125 -19.28 9.54 0.70
C ILE A 125 -18.33 8.34 0.82
N GLN A 126 -18.77 7.24 1.46
CA GLN A 126 -17.93 6.04 1.59
C GLN A 126 -17.61 5.40 0.24
N LYS A 127 -18.56 5.42 -0.71
CA LYS A 127 -18.34 4.92 -2.06
C LYS A 127 -17.34 5.78 -2.80
N ASP A 128 -17.48 7.10 -2.69
CA ASP A 128 -16.57 8.06 -3.33
C ASP A 128 -15.14 7.97 -2.76
N LEU A 129 -14.99 7.79 -1.44
CA LEU A 129 -13.69 7.62 -0.78
C LEU A 129 -13.01 6.29 -1.15
N LEU A 130 -13.78 5.22 -1.36
CA LEU A 130 -13.25 3.97 -1.91
C LEU A 130 -12.71 4.15 -3.33
N VAL A 131 -13.46 4.86 -4.19
CA VAL A 131 -13.01 5.16 -5.55
C VAL A 131 -11.76 6.04 -5.53
N LEU A 132 -11.71 7.05 -4.65
CA LEU A 132 -10.51 7.88 -4.48
C LEU A 132 -9.30 7.04 -4.05
N GLU A 133 -9.43 6.14 -3.08
CA GLU A 133 -8.33 5.26 -2.67
C GLU A 133 -7.89 4.31 -3.80
N GLU A 134 -8.81 3.82 -4.63
CA GLU A 134 -8.48 3.00 -5.79
C GLU A 134 -7.67 3.78 -6.85
N GLN A 135 -7.91 5.08 -6.98
CA GLN A 135 -7.16 5.96 -7.90
C GLN A 135 -5.74 6.29 -7.40
N GLU A 136 -5.46 6.20 -6.11
CA GLU A 136 -4.15 6.55 -5.52
C GLU A 136 -3.04 5.53 -5.74
N GLY A 137 -3.37 4.34 -6.26
CA GLY A 137 -2.36 3.34 -6.57
C GLY A 137 -2.96 2.12 -7.25
N SER A 138 -2.30 1.69 -8.33
CA SER A 138 -2.56 0.37 -8.89
C SER A 138 -2.18 -0.69 -7.85
N VAL A 139 -3.12 -1.55 -7.49
CA VAL A 139 -2.86 -2.79 -6.71
C VAL A 139 -2.24 -3.89 -7.56
N ASN A 140 -1.95 -3.57 -8.82
CA ASN A 140 -1.38 -4.50 -9.77
C ASN A 140 0.13 -4.28 -9.86
N PHE A 141 0.88 -5.37 -9.78
CA PHE A 141 2.33 -5.36 -9.91
C PHE A 141 2.72 -6.00 -11.24
N LYS A 142 3.81 -5.50 -11.82
CA LYS A 142 4.46 -6.15 -12.95
C LYS A 142 5.90 -6.45 -12.61
N PHE A 143 6.31 -7.67 -12.92
CA PHE A 143 7.67 -8.14 -12.72
C PHE A 143 8.19 -8.65 -14.06
N GLY A 144 9.38 -8.20 -14.43
CA GLY A 144 10.12 -8.79 -15.53
C GLY A 144 10.81 -10.06 -15.03
N VAL A 145 10.65 -11.15 -15.75
CA VAL A 145 11.40 -12.39 -15.52
C VAL A 145 12.33 -12.58 -16.71
N LEU A 146 13.63 -12.67 -16.46
CA LEU A 146 14.66 -12.81 -17.48
C LEU A 146 15.42 -14.12 -17.25
N PHE A 147 15.65 -14.87 -18.33
CA PHE A 147 16.45 -16.08 -18.31
C PHE A 147 17.85 -15.79 -18.84
N ALA A 148 18.87 -16.08 -18.04
CA ALA A 148 20.27 -15.95 -18.42
C ALA A 148 20.90 -17.35 -18.53
N LYS A 149 21.48 -17.65 -19.69
CA LYS A 149 22.25 -18.88 -19.94
C LYS A 149 23.66 -18.72 -19.42
N ASP A 150 24.33 -19.87 -19.20
CA ASP A 150 25.73 -19.89 -18.82
C ASP A 150 26.58 -19.12 -19.85
N GLY A 151 27.50 -18.29 -19.35
CA GLY A 151 28.37 -17.45 -20.17
C GLY A 151 27.75 -16.18 -20.78
N GLN A 152 26.45 -15.91 -20.62
CA GLN A 152 25.85 -14.64 -21.05
C GLN A 152 26.21 -13.52 -20.06
N LEU A 153 26.74 -12.40 -20.57
CA LEU A 153 27.26 -11.30 -19.75
C LEU A 153 26.59 -9.96 -20.05
N THR A 154 25.83 -9.88 -21.14
CA THR A 154 25.12 -8.66 -21.55
C THR A 154 23.61 -8.85 -21.51
N ASP A 155 22.88 -7.75 -21.32
CA ASP A 155 21.42 -7.74 -21.39
C ASP A 155 20.91 -8.14 -22.79
N ASP A 156 21.55 -7.65 -23.85
CA ASP A 156 21.22 -8.01 -25.23
C ASP A 156 21.30 -9.52 -25.48
N GLU A 157 22.33 -10.20 -24.97
CA GLU A 157 22.46 -11.67 -25.06
C GLU A 157 21.32 -12.38 -24.33
N MET A 158 20.94 -11.90 -23.14
CA MET A 158 19.86 -12.49 -22.34
C MET A 158 18.49 -12.26 -22.98
N PHE A 159 18.22 -11.07 -23.55
CA PHE A 159 16.98 -10.75 -24.25
C PHE A 159 16.83 -11.48 -25.59
N SER A 160 17.95 -11.90 -26.20
CA SER A 160 17.95 -12.64 -27.47
C SER A 160 17.64 -14.14 -27.31
N ASN A 161 17.40 -14.61 -26.09
CA ASN A 161 17.02 -16.00 -25.84
C ASN A 161 15.62 -16.32 -26.39
N GLU A 162 15.54 -17.21 -27.38
CA GLU A 162 14.25 -17.70 -27.90
C GLU A 162 13.65 -18.83 -27.05
N THR A 163 14.48 -19.53 -26.28
CA THR A 163 14.09 -20.69 -25.47
C THR A 163 14.78 -20.67 -24.10
N GLY A 164 14.04 -21.08 -23.07
CA GLY A 164 14.52 -21.32 -21.72
C GLY A 164 14.97 -22.76 -21.49
N SER A 165 15.26 -23.11 -20.24
CA SER A 165 15.51 -24.49 -19.81
C SER A 165 14.24 -25.15 -19.25
N GLU A 166 14.22 -26.49 -19.17
CA GLU A 166 13.12 -27.20 -18.49
C GLU A 166 12.93 -26.78 -17.02
N SER A 167 14.03 -26.43 -16.34
CA SER A 167 13.97 -25.91 -14.97
C SER A 167 13.34 -24.52 -14.91
N PHE A 168 13.60 -23.67 -15.90
CA PHE A 168 12.98 -22.36 -16.03
C PHE A 168 11.47 -22.48 -16.30
N ASP A 169 11.05 -23.40 -17.17
CA ASP A 169 9.62 -23.64 -17.42
C ASP A 169 8.87 -24.14 -16.18
N LYS A 170 9.52 -24.99 -15.37
CA LYS A 170 8.98 -25.43 -14.08
C LYS A 170 8.86 -24.27 -13.10
N PHE A 171 9.87 -23.38 -13.05
CA PHE A 171 9.83 -22.18 -12.22
C PHE A 171 8.71 -21.22 -12.64
N LEU A 172 8.50 -20.99 -13.94
CA LEU A 172 7.42 -20.14 -14.44
C LEU A 172 6.03 -20.68 -14.03
N LYS A 173 5.84 -21.99 -14.09
CA LYS A 173 4.60 -22.65 -13.62
C LYS A 173 4.37 -22.50 -12.11
N LEU A 174 5.43 -22.34 -11.32
CA LEU A 174 5.32 -22.05 -9.89
C LEU A 174 5.01 -20.57 -9.62
N LEU A 175 5.49 -19.66 -10.46
CA LEU A 175 5.22 -18.22 -10.33
C LEU A 175 3.75 -17.89 -10.59
N GLY A 176 3.09 -18.59 -11.52
CA GLY A 176 1.67 -18.39 -11.77
C GLY A 176 1.17 -19.05 -13.06
N ASP A 177 -0.07 -18.76 -13.39
CA ASP A 177 -0.74 -19.33 -14.54
C ASP A 177 -0.32 -18.63 -15.84
N THR A 178 -0.07 -19.42 -16.89
CA THR A 178 0.13 -18.89 -18.24
C THR A 178 -1.22 -18.53 -18.85
N ILE A 179 -1.37 -17.27 -19.28
CA ILE A 179 -2.61 -16.77 -19.88
C ILE A 179 -2.40 -16.37 -21.35
N THR A 180 -3.46 -16.50 -22.15
CA THR A 180 -3.47 -15.97 -23.53
C THR A 180 -3.70 -14.46 -23.48
N LEU A 181 -2.76 -13.69 -24.04
CA LEU A 181 -2.85 -12.22 -24.05
C LEU A 181 -3.90 -11.68 -25.02
N GLN A 182 -4.15 -12.39 -26.13
CA GLN A 182 -5.15 -12.00 -27.10
C GLN A 182 -6.55 -12.07 -26.47
N GLY A 183 -7.21 -10.90 -26.36
CA GLY A 183 -8.53 -10.80 -25.73
C GLY A 183 -8.51 -10.81 -24.19
N TRP A 184 -7.35 -10.73 -23.54
CA TRP A 184 -7.26 -10.72 -22.08
C TRP A 184 -7.94 -9.50 -21.46
N ALA A 185 -8.89 -9.72 -20.55
CA ALA A 185 -9.65 -8.66 -19.88
C ALA A 185 -9.07 -8.23 -18.52
N GLY A 186 -8.10 -8.96 -17.97
CA GLY A 186 -7.44 -8.62 -16.72
C GLY A 186 -6.34 -7.57 -16.87
N TYR A 187 -5.58 -7.34 -15.80
CA TYR A 187 -4.43 -6.43 -15.80
C TYR A 187 -3.39 -6.84 -16.86
N ARG A 188 -2.86 -5.88 -17.61
CA ARG A 188 -1.98 -6.09 -18.78
C ARG A 188 -0.52 -5.64 -18.58
N GLY A 189 -0.15 -5.14 -17.40
CA GLY A 189 1.23 -4.72 -17.09
C GLY A 189 1.52 -3.24 -17.31
#